data_AF-A0A918EQ76-F1
#
_entry.id   AF-A0A918EQ76-F1
#
_cell.length_a   1.000
_cell.length_b   1.000
_cell.length_c   1.000
_cell.angle_alpha   90.00
_cell.angle_beta   90.00
_cell.angle_gamma   90.00
#
_symmetry.space_group_name_H-M   'P 1'
#
loop_
_entity.id
_entity.type
_entity.pdbx_description
1 polymer ?
#
loop_
_entity_poly.entity_id
_entity_poly.type
_entity_poly.pdbx_seq_one_letter_code
_entity_poly.pdbx_strand_id
1 'polypeptide(L)'
;MTRAGIFSEPDDNDQEALVSTTYVPGPPSDEPIVLTRHALRMLALVDVSLTARRVLDVLLALQDPDSGSVSISQAEMAAELGAGKPAVNRGFKELKQAGLAWLLRRGHYQLHPVLTGGRVAGTAMAVPEINATPAEDFSEQRRTRFAAQVANLAQSA
;
A
#
# COMPACT_ATOMS: atom_id res chain seq x y z
N MET A 1 -38.63 33.23 -45.27
CA MET A 1 -37.20 33.21 -44.86
C MET A 1 -37.16 33.00 -43.37
N THR A 2 -36.85 31.77 -42.98
CA THR A 2 -36.85 31.23 -41.62
C THR A 2 -35.60 31.69 -40.88
N ARG A 3 -35.71 32.28 -39.68
CA ARG A 3 -34.55 32.60 -38.85
C ARG A 3 -34.64 31.92 -37.49
N ALA A 4 -33.65 31.04 -37.33
CA ALA A 4 -33.30 30.12 -36.26
C ALA A 4 -33.66 30.52 -34.82
N GLY A 5 -34.15 29.53 -34.08
CA GLY A 5 -34.36 29.57 -32.64
C GLY A 5 -33.07 29.73 -31.84
N ILE A 6 -33.23 30.34 -30.69
CA ILE A 6 -32.22 30.57 -29.66
C ILE A 6 -31.93 29.21 -29.01
N PHE A 7 -30.76 28.66 -29.31
CA PHE A 7 -30.21 27.50 -28.62
C PHE A 7 -29.46 28.04 -27.39
N SER A 8 -30.02 27.83 -26.20
CA SER A 8 -29.29 28.11 -24.95
C SER A 8 -28.17 27.10 -24.81
N GLU A 9 -26.94 27.58 -24.86
CA GLU A 9 -25.76 26.81 -24.44
C GLU A 9 -25.91 26.47 -22.94
N PRO A 10 -25.67 25.22 -22.52
CA PRO A 10 -25.56 24.92 -21.10
C PRO A 10 -24.26 25.53 -20.58
N ASP A 11 -24.38 26.37 -19.55
CA ASP A 11 -23.27 26.89 -18.75
C ASP A 11 -22.41 25.71 -18.29
N ASP A 12 -21.17 25.63 -18.80
CA ASP A 12 -20.07 24.77 -18.33
C ASP A 12 -19.61 25.27 -16.94
N ASN A 13 -20.52 25.22 -15.99
CA ASN A 13 -20.25 25.48 -14.59
C ASN A 13 -20.63 24.26 -13.76
N ASP A 14 -20.24 23.08 -14.25
CA ASP A 14 -19.93 21.93 -13.41
C ASP A 14 -18.66 22.28 -12.60
N GLN A 15 -18.82 23.20 -11.65
CA GLN A 15 -18.10 23.15 -10.40
C GLN A 15 -18.52 21.84 -9.73
N GLU A 16 -17.93 20.73 -10.17
CA GLU A 16 -17.74 19.56 -9.33
C GLU A 16 -17.15 20.10 -8.04
N ALA A 17 -18.02 20.21 -7.04
CA ALA A 17 -17.64 20.57 -5.70
C ALA A 17 -16.42 19.70 -5.38
N LEU A 18 -15.28 20.34 -5.19
CA LEU A 18 -14.10 19.74 -4.60
C LEU A 18 -14.56 19.24 -3.23
N VAL A 19 -15.07 18.00 -3.19
CA VAL A 19 -15.35 17.31 -1.96
C VAL A 19 -13.98 17.07 -1.37
N SER A 20 -13.54 18.07 -0.60
CA SER A 20 -12.48 17.95 0.38
C SER A 20 -12.93 16.86 1.33
N THR A 21 -12.68 15.62 0.93
CA THR A 21 -12.69 14.48 1.82
C THR A 21 -11.47 14.70 2.71
N THR A 22 -11.65 15.57 3.71
CA THR A 22 -10.76 15.69 4.86
C THR A 22 -10.93 14.39 5.63
N TYR A 23 -10.41 13.31 5.05
CA TYR A 23 -10.34 12.02 5.68
C TYR A 23 -9.39 12.19 6.85
N VAL A 24 -9.93 12.12 8.05
CA VAL A 24 -9.15 12.01 9.28
C VAL A 24 -8.93 10.52 9.48
N PRO A 25 -7.69 9.99 9.39
CA PRO A 25 -7.44 8.61 9.73
C PRO A 25 -7.96 8.35 11.14
N GLY A 26 -8.80 7.33 11.28
CA GLY A 26 -9.27 6.89 12.59
C GLY A 26 -8.08 6.50 13.46
N PRO A 27 -8.24 6.51 14.79
CA PRO A 27 -7.22 5.95 15.68
C PRO A 27 -6.87 4.53 15.22
N PRO A 28 -5.60 4.10 15.33
CA PRO A 28 -5.21 2.74 14.99
C PRO A 28 -6.08 1.75 15.76
N SER A 29 -6.52 0.68 15.10
CA SER A 29 -7.37 -0.33 15.72
C SER A 29 -6.61 -1.03 16.87
N ASP A 30 -7.31 -1.28 17.98
CA ASP A 30 -6.80 -2.14 19.06
C ASP A 30 -6.82 -3.63 18.67
N GLU A 31 -7.47 -3.98 17.55
CA GLU A 31 -7.49 -5.35 17.05
C GLU A 31 -6.09 -5.80 16.58
N PRO A 32 -5.67 -7.01 16.95
CA PRO A 32 -4.36 -7.50 16.54
C PRO A 32 -4.32 -7.75 15.03
N ILE A 33 -3.22 -7.36 14.40
CA ILE A 33 -2.94 -7.70 13.00
C ILE A 33 -2.60 -9.20 12.94
N VAL A 34 -3.47 -9.99 12.31
CA VAL A 34 -3.25 -11.43 12.12
C VAL A 34 -2.59 -11.68 10.76
N LEU A 35 -1.30 -12.02 10.78
CA LEU A 35 -0.58 -12.49 9.59
C LEU A 35 -0.47 -14.00 9.60
N THR A 36 -0.85 -14.65 8.49
CA THR A 36 -0.65 -16.09 8.32
C THR A 36 0.84 -16.43 8.26
N ARG A 37 1.21 -17.66 8.63
CA ARG A 37 2.61 -18.14 8.46
C ARG A 37 3.08 -18.04 7.01
N HIS A 38 2.17 -18.24 6.06
CA HIS A 38 2.44 -18.08 4.64
C HIS A 38 2.76 -16.62 4.29
N ALA A 39 1.96 -15.67 4.76
CA ALA A 39 2.21 -14.24 4.57
C ALA A 39 3.56 -13.81 5.18
N LEU A 40 3.88 -14.27 6.39
CA LEU A 40 5.17 -14.00 7.04
C LEU A 40 6.35 -14.57 6.23
N ARG A 41 6.23 -15.80 5.72
CA ARG A 41 7.25 -16.41 4.85
C ARG A 41 7.42 -15.62 3.55
N MET A 42 6.34 -15.16 2.94
CA MET A 42 6.38 -14.34 1.73
C MET A 42 7.08 -13.00 1.98
N LEU A 43 6.76 -12.31 3.08
CA LEU A 43 7.40 -11.05 3.45
C LEU A 43 8.91 -11.19 3.67
N ALA A 44 9.40 -12.36 4.10
CA ALA A 44 10.83 -12.63 4.23
C ALA A 44 11.55 -12.76 2.87
N LEU A 45 10.81 -13.05 1.79
CA LEU A 45 11.34 -13.24 0.44
C LEU A 45 11.22 -12.00 -0.46
N VAL A 46 10.49 -10.98 0.00
CA VAL A 46 10.36 -9.72 -0.75
C VAL A 46 11.52 -8.79 -0.43
N ASP A 47 12.22 -8.31 -1.47
CA ASP A 47 13.28 -7.30 -1.33
C ASP A 47 12.69 -5.91 -1.39
N VAL A 48 12.64 -5.24 -0.26
CA VAL A 48 12.25 -3.83 -0.18
C VAL A 48 13.19 -3.11 0.77
N SER A 49 13.39 -1.82 0.53
CA SER A 49 14.17 -0.97 1.42
C SER A 49 13.57 -0.93 2.83
N LEU A 50 14.39 -0.53 3.81
CA LEU A 50 13.90 -0.32 5.18
C LEU A 50 12.74 0.68 5.23
N THR A 51 12.81 1.74 4.42
CA THR A 51 11.73 2.75 4.33
C THR A 51 10.45 2.14 3.77
N ALA A 52 10.54 1.36 2.68
CA ALA A 52 9.38 0.66 2.13
C ALA A 52 8.78 -0.32 3.14
N ARG A 53 9.61 -1.02 3.90
CA ARG A 53 9.13 -1.91 4.98
C ARG A 53 8.39 -1.13 6.07
N ARG A 54 8.92 0.00 6.51
CA ARG A 54 8.24 0.87 7.48
C ARG A 54 6.92 1.43 6.95
N VAL A 55 6.87 1.80 5.67
CA VAL A 55 5.62 2.20 4.99
C VAL A 55 4.61 1.05 5.06
N LEU A 56 5.03 -0.18 4.75
CA LEU A 56 4.15 -1.36 4.82
C LEU A 56 3.62 -1.59 6.24
N ASP A 57 4.47 -1.48 7.27
CA ASP A 57 4.06 -1.68 8.65
C ASP A 57 2.98 -0.66 9.07
N VAL A 58 3.10 0.60 8.66
CA VAL A 58 2.06 1.63 8.88
C VAL A 58 0.78 1.31 8.10
N LEU A 59 0.90 0.88 6.84
CA LEU A 59 -0.27 0.48 6.06
C LEU A 59 -1.02 -0.69 6.72
N LEU A 60 -0.30 -1.68 7.26
CA LEU A 60 -0.89 -2.80 8.00
C LEU A 60 -1.60 -2.35 9.28
N ALA A 61 -1.06 -1.35 9.97
CA ALA A 61 -1.65 -0.79 11.19
C ALA A 61 -2.92 0.04 10.93
N LEU A 62 -3.02 0.67 9.76
CA LEU A 62 -4.13 1.56 9.39
C LEU A 62 -5.16 0.90 8.47
N GLN A 63 -5.00 -0.39 8.13
CA GLN A 63 -5.92 -1.05 7.23
C GLN A 63 -7.32 -1.15 7.82
N ASP A 64 -8.30 -0.91 6.97
CA ASP A 64 -9.69 -1.20 7.25
C ASP A 64 -9.88 -2.73 7.40
N PRO A 65 -10.38 -3.22 8.55
CA PRO A 65 -10.48 -4.65 8.82
C PRO A 65 -11.39 -5.43 7.87
N ASP A 66 -12.30 -4.77 7.13
CA ASP A 66 -13.26 -5.41 6.24
C ASP A 66 -12.74 -5.47 4.79
N SER A 67 -12.07 -4.42 4.33
CA SER A 67 -11.61 -4.28 2.95
C SER A 67 -10.11 -4.49 2.74
N GLY A 68 -9.30 -4.38 3.80
CA GLY A 68 -7.84 -4.37 3.71
C GLY A 68 -7.28 -3.14 2.98
N SER A 69 -8.10 -2.09 2.82
CA SER A 69 -7.70 -0.83 2.20
C SER A 69 -7.22 0.17 3.25
N VAL A 70 -6.40 1.13 2.84
CA VAL A 70 -5.77 2.11 3.73
C VAL A 70 -5.92 3.50 3.14
N SER A 71 -6.41 4.44 3.93
CA SER A 71 -6.47 5.85 3.55
C SER A 71 -5.39 6.63 4.30
N ILE A 72 -4.37 7.08 3.58
CA ILE A 72 -3.28 7.91 4.10
C ILE A 72 -2.61 8.64 2.95
N SER A 73 -2.37 9.94 3.08
CA SER A 73 -1.58 10.68 2.10
C SER A 73 -0.08 10.42 2.27
N GLN A 74 0.70 10.64 1.20
CA GLN A 74 2.16 10.57 1.28
C GLN A 74 2.77 11.61 2.23
N ALA A 75 2.07 12.73 2.47
CA ALA A 75 2.53 13.75 3.40
C ALA A 75 2.34 13.30 4.85
N GLU A 76 1.18 12.71 5.16
CA GLU A 76 0.93 12.10 6.47
C GLU A 76 1.89 10.93 6.73
N MET A 77 2.09 10.04 5.76
CA MET A 77 3.07 8.96 5.88
C MET A 77 4.50 9.47 6.13
N ALA A 78 4.89 10.58 5.48
CA ALA A 78 6.20 11.19 5.70
C ALA A 78 6.34 11.77 7.12
N ALA A 79 5.29 12.39 7.63
CA ALA A 79 5.23 12.89 9.01
C ALA A 79 5.29 11.74 10.02
N GLU A 80 4.46 10.70 9.83
CA GLU A 80 4.38 9.50 10.67
C GLU A 80 5.75 8.81 10.79
N LEU A 81 6.47 8.68 9.68
CA LEU A 81 7.76 7.99 9.65
C LEU A 81 8.95 8.87 10.02
N GLY A 82 8.76 10.19 10.19
CA GLY A 82 9.85 11.15 10.33
C GLY A 82 10.82 11.12 9.14
N ALA A 83 10.30 10.84 7.95
CA ALA A 83 11.09 10.59 6.74
C ALA A 83 10.78 11.60 5.64
N GLY A 84 11.77 11.92 4.80
CA GLY A 84 11.55 12.81 3.66
C GLY A 84 10.55 12.23 2.66
N LYS A 85 9.66 13.07 2.13
CA LYS A 85 8.67 12.71 1.10
C LYS A 85 9.27 11.94 -0.10
N PRO A 86 10.46 12.28 -0.64
CA PRO A 86 11.08 11.47 -1.69
C PRO A 86 11.38 10.02 -1.29
N ALA A 87 11.77 9.78 -0.04
CA ALA A 87 12.05 8.44 0.46
C ALA A 87 10.75 7.63 0.64
N VAL A 88 9.70 8.26 1.18
CA VAL A 88 8.36 7.65 1.30
C VAL A 88 7.80 7.30 -0.08
N ASN A 89 7.94 8.20 -1.05
CA ASN A 89 7.46 7.96 -2.41
C ASN A 89 8.19 6.80 -3.10
N ARG A 90 9.51 6.68 -2.88
CA ARG A 90 10.26 5.48 -3.30
C ARG A 90 9.74 4.24 -2.59
N GLY A 91 9.46 4.33 -1.30
CA GLY A 91 8.87 3.23 -0.52
C GLY A 91 7.56 2.71 -1.11
N PHE A 92 6.59 3.59 -1.37
CA PHE A 92 5.35 3.20 -2.05
C PHE A 92 5.58 2.60 -3.45
N LYS A 93 6.56 3.12 -4.20
CA LYS A 93 6.91 2.57 -5.52
C LYS A 93 7.47 1.16 -5.42
N GLU A 94 8.34 0.90 -4.44
CA GLU A 94 8.89 -0.43 -4.17
C GLU A 94 7.79 -1.41 -3.75
N LEU A 95 6.87 -1.01 -2.86
CA LEU A 95 5.74 -1.86 -2.48
C LEU A 95 4.83 -2.20 -3.67
N LYS A 96 4.61 -1.24 -4.57
CA LYS A 96 3.88 -1.48 -5.83
C LYS A 96 4.62 -2.45 -6.74
N GLN A 97 5.93 -2.29 -6.90
CA GLN A 97 6.76 -3.16 -7.73
C GLN A 97 6.86 -4.59 -7.16
N ALA A 98 6.83 -4.71 -5.83
CA ALA A 98 6.79 -5.98 -5.13
C ALA A 98 5.40 -6.65 -5.14
N GLY A 99 4.36 -5.96 -5.61
CA GLY A 99 2.98 -6.45 -5.58
C GLY A 99 2.33 -6.45 -4.19
N LEU A 100 2.94 -5.81 -3.20
CA LEU A 100 2.45 -5.82 -1.81
C LEU A 100 1.33 -4.80 -1.54
N ALA A 101 1.33 -3.69 -2.28
CA ALA A 101 0.29 -2.67 -2.18
C ALA A 101 0.14 -1.90 -3.50
N TRP A 102 -1.08 -1.48 -3.84
CA TRP A 102 -1.32 -0.63 -5.02
C TRP A 102 -2.27 0.53 -4.70
N LEU A 103 -2.19 1.57 -5.54
CA LEU A 103 -3.03 2.76 -5.41
C LEU A 103 -4.40 2.47 -6.01
N LEU A 104 -5.47 2.67 -5.25
CA LEU A 104 -6.85 2.66 -5.74
C LEU A 104 -7.20 4.04 -6.30
N ARG A 105 -6.98 5.08 -5.49
CA ARG A 105 -7.11 6.49 -5.83
C ARG A 105 -6.13 7.29 -4.97
N ARG A 106 -5.96 8.58 -5.25
CA ARG A 106 -4.99 9.42 -4.52
C ARG A 106 -5.22 9.33 -3.00
N GLY A 107 -4.20 8.89 -2.27
CA GLY A 107 -4.25 8.74 -0.81
C GLY A 107 -5.03 7.52 -0.31
N HIS A 108 -5.45 6.61 -1.19
CA HIS A 108 -6.17 5.40 -0.85
C HIS A 108 -5.52 4.19 -1.54
N TYR A 109 -5.05 3.26 -0.74
CA TYR A 109 -4.23 2.13 -1.14
C TYR A 109 -4.94 0.82 -0.80
N GLN A 110 -4.66 -0.22 -1.57
CA GLN A 110 -5.08 -1.58 -1.29
C GLN A 110 -3.84 -2.40 -0.92
N LEU A 111 -3.90 -3.10 0.21
CA LEU A 111 -2.91 -4.12 0.55
C LEU A 111 -3.23 -5.43 -0.17
N HIS A 112 -2.19 -6.19 -0.50
CA HIS A 112 -2.36 -7.50 -1.12
C HIS A 112 -3.15 -8.46 -0.22
N PRO A 113 -4.15 -9.20 -0.74
CA PRO A 113 -5.04 -10.05 0.07
C PRO A 113 -4.33 -11.10 0.93
N VAL A 114 -3.13 -11.55 0.53
CA VAL A 114 -2.29 -12.42 1.38
C VAL A 114 -1.98 -11.81 2.74
N LEU A 115 -1.89 -10.48 2.83
CA LEU A 115 -1.58 -9.71 4.04
C LEU A 115 -2.83 -9.33 4.84
N THR A 116 -4.01 -9.39 4.21
CA THR A 116 -5.28 -8.92 4.77
C THR A 116 -6.26 -10.07 5.06
N GLY A 117 -5.84 -11.32 4.90
CA GLY A 117 -6.70 -12.50 5.10
C GLY A 117 -7.70 -12.74 3.97
N GLY A 118 -7.37 -12.32 2.75
CA GLY A 118 -8.21 -12.47 1.56
C GLY A 118 -9.08 -11.26 1.24
N ARG A 119 -9.01 -10.20 2.05
CA ARG A 119 -9.86 -9.01 1.92
C ARG A 119 -9.33 -8.06 0.85
N VAL A 120 -10.24 -7.60 0.00
CA VAL A 120 -9.97 -6.64 -1.08
C VAL A 120 -11.15 -5.69 -1.18
N ALA A 121 -10.88 -4.40 -1.38
CA ALA A 121 -11.91 -3.43 -1.70
C ALA A 121 -12.48 -3.69 -3.11
N GLY A 122 -13.76 -4.03 -3.19
CA GLY A 122 -14.49 -4.21 -4.45
C GLY A 122 -14.34 -5.59 -5.10
N THR A 123 -15.14 -5.84 -6.15
CA THR A 123 -15.40 -7.19 -6.67
C THR A 123 -14.58 -7.63 -7.89
N ALA A 124 -13.70 -6.82 -8.46
CA ALA A 124 -13.00 -7.20 -9.70
C ALA A 124 -11.70 -6.42 -9.99
N MET A 125 -10.80 -6.30 -9.02
CA MET A 125 -9.46 -5.77 -9.30
C MET A 125 -8.48 -6.91 -9.56
N ALA A 126 -7.70 -6.80 -10.64
CA ALA A 126 -6.58 -7.69 -10.88
C ALA A 126 -5.56 -7.53 -9.73
N VAL A 127 -5.48 -8.54 -8.88
CA VAL A 127 -4.52 -8.57 -7.78
C VAL A 127 -3.12 -8.76 -8.37
N PRO A 128 -2.17 -7.85 -8.13
CA PRO A 128 -0.81 -7.99 -8.64
C PRO A 128 -0.14 -9.24 -8.09
N GLU A 129 0.65 -9.93 -8.91
CA GLU A 129 1.52 -11.00 -8.42
C GLU A 129 2.57 -10.44 -7.46
N ILE A 130 2.86 -11.19 -6.40
CA ILE A 130 3.93 -10.82 -5.47
C ILE A 130 5.27 -11.19 -6.11
N ASN A 131 6.08 -10.18 -6.37
CA ASN A 131 7.44 -10.37 -6.84
C ASN A 131 8.35 -10.71 -5.65
N ALA A 132 8.29 -11.96 -5.22
CA ALA A 132 9.29 -12.52 -4.32
C ALA A 132 10.56 -12.79 -5.14
N THR A 133 11.65 -12.10 -4.81
CA THR A 133 12.94 -12.42 -5.44
C THR A 133 13.31 -13.85 -5.05
N PRO A 134 13.67 -14.72 -6.01
CA PRO A 134 14.23 -16.03 -5.71
C PRO A 134 15.47 -15.91 -4.82
N ALA A 135 15.67 -16.85 -3.91
CA ALA A 135 16.82 -16.81 -3.00
C ALA A 135 18.16 -16.89 -3.77
N GLU A 136 18.18 -17.58 -4.90
CA GLU A 136 19.34 -17.60 -5.82
C GLU A 136 19.72 -16.22 -6.37
N ASP A 137 18.76 -15.31 -6.50
CA ASP A 137 18.96 -13.96 -7.06
C ASP A 137 19.26 -12.91 -5.99
N PHE A 138 19.47 -13.33 -4.74
CA PHE A 138 19.83 -12.41 -3.67
C PHE A 138 21.19 -11.77 -3.94
N SER A 139 21.24 -10.44 -3.82
CA SER A 139 22.52 -9.71 -3.74
C SER A 139 23.38 -10.26 -2.60
N GLU A 140 24.69 -10.13 -2.69
CA GLU A 140 25.62 -10.65 -1.67
C GLU A 140 25.28 -10.13 -0.26
N GLN A 141 24.97 -8.84 -0.16
CA GLN A 141 24.54 -8.22 1.09
C GLN A 141 23.23 -8.84 1.64
N ARG A 142 22.34 -9.29 0.75
CA ARG A 142 21.08 -9.94 1.10
C ARG A 142 21.28 -11.40 1.51
N ARG A 143 22.19 -12.13 0.86
CA ARG A 143 22.61 -13.47 1.30
C ARG A 143 23.18 -13.43 2.71
N THR A 144 24.00 -12.42 3.02
CA THR A 144 24.55 -12.22 4.38
C THR A 144 23.45 -11.95 5.41
N ARG A 145 22.48 -11.08 5.10
CA ARG A 145 21.32 -10.82 5.98
C ARG A 145 20.42 -12.05 6.15
N PHE A 146 20.13 -12.77 5.06
CA PHE A 146 19.33 -13.98 5.09
C PHE A 146 20.01 -15.08 5.90
N ALA A 147 21.31 -15.30 5.71
CA ALA A 147 22.10 -16.26 6.50
C ALA A 147 22.09 -15.90 8.00
N ALA A 148 22.24 -14.61 8.34
CA ALA A 148 22.15 -14.16 9.73
C ALA A 148 20.76 -14.39 10.34
N GLN A 149 19.69 -14.13 9.59
CA GLN A 149 18.31 -14.41 10.02
C GLN A 149 18.07 -15.91 10.26
N VAL A 150 18.53 -16.77 9.34
CA VAL A 150 18.43 -18.23 9.47
C VAL A 150 19.23 -18.72 10.69
N ALA A 151 20.44 -18.19 10.92
CA ALA A 151 21.25 -18.53 12.09
C ALA A 151 20.57 -18.14 13.41
N ASN A 152 19.96 -16.96 13.49
CA ASN A 152 19.22 -16.52 14.68
C ASN A 152 17.98 -17.39 14.95
N LEU A 153 17.29 -17.82 13.90
CA LEU A 153 16.16 -18.75 14.01
C LEU A 153 16.59 -20.13 14.50
N ALA A 154 17.74 -20.64 14.04
CA ALA A 154 18.28 -21.93 14.47
C ALA A 154 18.80 -21.93 15.92
N GLN A 155 19.17 -20.77 16.47
CA GLN A 155 19.58 -20.61 17.87
C GLN A 155 18.41 -20.42 18.84
N SER A 156 17.21 -20.12 18.32
CA SER A 156 16.00 -19.88 19.12
C SER A 156 15.08 -21.12 19.20
N ALA A 157 15.53 -22.25 18.66
CA ALA A 157 14.86 -23.55 18.67
C ALA A 157 15.60 -24.53 19.59
#